data_AF-A0A7S1GBN7-F1
#
_entry.id   AF-A0A7S1GBN7-F1
#
_cell.length_a   1.000
_cell.length_b   1.000
_cell.length_c   1.000
_cell.angle_alpha   90.00
_cell.angle_beta   90.00
_cell.angle_gamma   90.00
#
_symmetry.space_group_name_H-M   'P 1'
#
loop_
_entity.id
_entity.type
_entity.pdbx_description
1 polymer ?
#
loop_
_entity_poly.entity_id
_entity_poly.type
_entity_poly.pdbx_seq_one_letter_code
_entity_poly.pdbx_strand_id
1 'polypeptide(L)'
;GGVEADTSFQTMSLASAGGATIAGGRKRFAEKVTNKTDDIDGARPMRRSAQFTHKPDSFGTKDIAGATPRVLHQKKNKEVFIGRNDDIEGSHPKPYTFKSNRVMDSMNPVYVLPKADVRPPTPPKFLRDATDASDIDGAKPSVYYKWKPRDSFNTTDIEGAQAGWKPAHRRGGGPRPDPMDVSEITR
;
A
#
# COMPACT_ATOMS: atom_id res chain seq x y z
N GLY A 1 98.33 46.19 0.34
CA GLY A 1 97.73 46.62 1.62
C GLY A 1 96.48 47.41 1.32
N GLY A 2 95.38 47.07 2.01
CA GLY A 2 94.09 47.80 2.02
C GLY A 2 93.34 47.77 0.68
N VAL A 3 92.02 47.66 0.61
CA VAL A 3 90.99 48.04 1.58
C VAL A 3 89.76 47.16 1.34
N GLU A 4 89.23 46.56 2.41
CA GLU A 4 87.89 45.96 2.46
C GLU A 4 86.84 47.01 2.12
N ALA A 5 86.08 46.77 1.06
CA ALA A 5 84.92 47.59 0.72
C ALA A 5 83.75 47.18 1.64
N ASP A 6 83.59 47.98 2.68
CA ASP A 6 82.47 48.03 3.61
C ASP A 6 81.12 48.12 2.88
N THR A 7 80.35 47.02 2.85
CA THR A 7 79.03 46.93 2.18
C THR A 7 77.90 47.48 3.06
N SER A 8 78.14 48.58 3.78
CA SER A 8 77.18 49.17 4.73
C SER A 8 76.18 50.14 4.10
N PHE A 9 76.28 50.41 2.80
CA PHE A 9 75.35 51.27 2.05
C PHE A 9 74.92 50.64 0.73
N GLN A 10 74.15 49.56 0.80
CA GLN A 10 73.41 49.06 -0.35
C GLN A 10 72.23 50.01 -0.63
N THR A 11 72.42 50.91 -1.59
CA THR A 11 71.36 51.79 -2.07
C THR A 11 70.29 50.98 -2.79
N MET A 12 69.17 50.72 -2.13
CA MET A 12 67.99 50.12 -2.75
C MET A 12 67.40 51.12 -3.76
N SER A 13 67.43 50.76 -5.04
CA SER A 13 66.83 51.52 -6.14
C SER A 13 65.31 51.67 -5.94
N LEU A 14 64.81 52.90 -6.12
CA LEU A 14 63.37 53.26 -6.13
C LEU A 14 62.56 52.52 -7.23
N ALA A 15 63.22 51.81 -8.15
CA ALA A 15 62.58 51.03 -9.20
C ALA A 15 62.43 49.54 -8.87
N SER A 16 62.82 49.08 -7.66
CA SER A 16 62.61 47.68 -7.27
C SER A 16 61.15 47.43 -6.85
N ALA A 17 60.50 46.43 -7.45
CA ALA A 17 59.12 46.04 -7.16
C ALA A 17 59.01 45.26 -5.84
N GLY A 18 59.49 45.84 -4.75
CA GLY A 18 59.27 45.33 -3.39
C GLY A 18 57.87 45.69 -2.89
N GLY A 19 57.19 44.75 -2.24
CA GLY A 19 55.87 44.98 -1.65
C GLY A 19 55.91 46.05 -0.55
N ALA A 20 54.97 47.00 -0.59
CA ALA A 20 54.89 48.09 0.39
C ALA A 20 54.57 47.58 1.80
N THR A 21 55.40 47.94 2.78
CA THR A 21 55.30 47.50 4.20
C THR A 21 54.41 48.36 5.09
N ILE A 22 53.72 49.36 4.53
CA ILE A 22 52.84 50.26 5.31
C ILE A 22 51.41 49.69 5.29
N ALA A 23 51.04 48.97 6.34
CA ALA A 23 49.68 48.52 6.58
C ALA A 23 48.78 49.71 7.01
N GLY A 24 48.33 50.49 6.04
CA GLY A 24 47.46 51.64 6.27
C GLY A 24 46.37 51.74 5.20
N GLY A 25 45.26 51.00 5.40
CA GLY A 25 44.07 51.18 4.58
C GLY A 25 43.56 52.61 4.70
N ARG A 26 43.51 53.36 3.59
CA ARG A 26 42.90 54.70 3.56
C ARG A 26 41.46 54.62 4.07
N LYS A 27 41.19 55.16 5.27
CA LYS A 27 39.82 55.42 5.70
C LYS A 27 39.23 56.44 4.73
N ARG A 28 38.29 56.03 3.89
CA ARG A 28 37.51 56.97 3.06
C ARG A 28 36.67 57.81 4.02
N PHE A 29 36.97 59.10 4.14
CA PHE A 29 36.06 60.03 4.78
C PHE A 29 34.75 60.03 3.99
N ALA A 30 33.61 59.93 4.68
CA ALA A 30 32.31 60.00 4.02
C ALA A 30 32.22 61.33 3.25
N GLU A 31 31.99 61.24 1.95
CA GLU A 31 31.85 62.39 1.07
C GLU A 31 30.73 63.29 1.59
N LYS A 32 31.09 64.49 2.06
CA LYS A 32 30.10 65.51 2.43
C LYS A 32 29.52 66.05 1.13
N VAL A 33 28.43 65.43 0.67
CA VAL A 33 27.65 65.92 -0.46
C VAL A 33 27.13 67.32 -0.08
N THR A 34 27.67 68.35 -0.73
CA THR A 34 27.16 69.72 -0.64
C THR A 34 25.83 69.76 -1.39
N ASN A 35 24.79 70.37 -0.79
CA ASN A 35 23.41 70.45 -1.32
C ASN A 35 22.52 69.22 -1.06
N LYS A 36 22.55 68.66 0.15
CA LYS A 36 21.48 67.77 0.60
C LYS A 36 20.23 68.59 0.91
N THR A 37 19.10 68.17 0.39
CA THR A 37 17.77 68.76 0.66
C THR A 37 16.88 67.80 1.44
N ASP A 38 17.49 66.80 2.09
CA ASP A 38 16.78 65.73 2.79
C ASP A 38 16.05 66.23 4.03
N ASP A 39 16.52 67.31 4.64
CA ASP A 39 16.01 67.97 5.84
C ASP A 39 14.96 69.05 5.55
N ILE A 40 14.66 69.32 4.27
CA ILE A 40 13.67 70.29 3.86
C ILE A 40 12.42 69.55 3.39
N ASP A 41 11.33 69.66 4.14
CA ASP A 41 10.06 69.03 3.81
C ASP A 41 9.58 69.45 2.41
N GLY A 42 9.32 68.46 1.56
CA GLY A 42 8.86 68.66 0.18
C GLY A 42 9.95 68.98 -0.87
N ALA A 43 11.20 69.21 -0.46
CA ALA A 43 12.32 69.47 -1.39
C ALA A 43 12.93 68.20 -2.01
N ARG A 44 12.56 67.02 -1.50
CA ARG A 44 13.01 65.74 -2.05
C ARG A 44 12.34 65.47 -3.40
N PRO A 45 13.09 64.98 -4.41
CA PRO A 45 12.50 64.62 -5.69
C PRO A 45 11.50 63.46 -5.51
N MET A 46 10.22 63.76 -5.63
CA MET A 46 9.15 62.76 -5.57
C MET A 46 8.47 62.64 -6.93
N ARG A 47 8.08 61.42 -7.31
CA ARG A 47 7.30 61.20 -8.53
C ARG A 47 5.92 61.84 -8.34
N ARG A 48 5.50 62.72 -9.26
CA ARG A 48 4.17 63.38 -9.21
C ARG A 48 3.01 62.40 -9.06
N SER A 49 3.12 61.19 -9.62
CA SER A 49 2.12 60.13 -9.46
C SER A 49 1.98 59.63 -8.01
N ALA A 50 3.02 59.71 -7.19
CA ALA A 50 3.02 59.32 -5.78
C ALA A 50 2.50 60.43 -4.85
N GLN A 51 2.28 61.65 -5.36
CA GLN A 51 1.84 62.79 -4.54
C GLN A 51 0.42 62.62 -3.99
N PHE A 52 -0.39 61.80 -4.64
CA PHE A 52 -1.82 61.63 -4.35
C PHE A 52 -2.20 60.20 -3.97
N THR A 53 -1.23 59.34 -3.67
CA THR A 53 -1.48 57.92 -3.33
C THR A 53 -1.90 57.72 -1.88
N HIS A 54 -1.65 58.69 -1.00
CA HIS A 54 -1.98 58.62 0.43
C HIS A 54 -3.29 59.33 0.77
N LYS A 55 -4.27 59.29 -0.13
CA LYS A 55 -5.61 59.81 0.18
C LYS A 55 -6.31 58.84 1.13
N PRO A 56 -6.93 59.32 2.23
CA PRO A 56 -7.75 58.45 3.06
C PRO A 56 -8.92 57.90 2.22
N ASP A 57 -9.17 56.60 2.35
CA ASP A 57 -10.30 55.94 1.71
C ASP A 57 -11.58 56.29 2.47
N SER A 58 -12.36 57.24 1.97
CA SER A 58 -13.64 57.67 2.55
C SER A 58 -14.79 56.69 2.30
N PHE A 59 -14.57 55.62 1.53
CA PHE A 59 -15.61 54.65 1.17
C PHE A 59 -15.42 53.29 1.87
N GLY A 60 -14.26 53.07 2.49
CA GLY A 60 -13.99 51.88 3.29
C GLY A 60 -14.69 51.94 4.64
N THR A 61 -15.28 50.83 5.07
CA THR A 61 -15.95 50.68 6.38
C THR A 61 -15.07 49.97 7.41
N LYS A 62 -13.76 49.85 7.15
CA LYS A 62 -12.83 49.04 7.98
C LYS A 62 -12.56 49.65 9.36
N ASP A 63 -12.73 50.95 9.48
CA ASP A 63 -12.63 51.76 10.70
C ASP A 63 -13.86 51.65 11.61
N ILE A 64 -14.99 51.18 11.07
CA ILE A 64 -16.24 50.99 11.82
C ILE A 64 -16.22 49.59 12.47
N ALA A 65 -16.24 49.56 13.81
CA ALA A 65 -16.30 48.31 14.56
C ALA A 65 -17.54 47.49 14.17
N GLY A 66 -17.33 46.26 13.70
CA GLY A 66 -18.40 45.34 13.29
C GLY A 66 -18.91 45.51 11.86
N ALA A 67 -18.43 46.49 11.09
CA ALA A 67 -18.84 46.66 9.68
C ALA A 67 -18.17 45.65 8.73
N THR A 68 -17.12 44.97 9.17
CA THR A 68 -16.50 43.87 8.42
C THR A 68 -16.91 42.51 9.01
N PRO A 69 -17.18 41.51 8.17
CA PRO A 69 -17.50 40.17 8.65
C PRO A 69 -16.30 39.57 9.37
N ARG A 70 -16.55 38.86 10.48
CA ARG A 70 -15.49 38.11 11.17
C ARG A 70 -15.03 36.97 10.28
N VAL A 71 -13.72 36.72 10.25
CA VAL A 71 -13.16 35.55 9.56
C VAL A 71 -13.77 34.29 10.15
N LEU A 72 -14.43 33.49 9.30
CA LEU A 72 -15.15 32.27 9.71
C LEU A 72 -14.25 31.29 10.48
N HIS A 73 -13.00 31.14 10.02
CA HIS A 73 -12.03 30.23 10.61
C HIS A 73 -10.98 31.01 11.39
N GLN A 74 -11.01 30.87 12.71
CA GLN A 74 -10.00 31.44 13.59
C GLN A 74 -8.66 30.74 13.37
N LYS A 75 -7.60 31.50 13.12
CA LYS A 75 -6.23 30.98 13.09
C LYS A 75 -5.87 30.52 14.50
N LYS A 76 -5.58 29.24 14.66
CA LYS A 76 -5.10 28.69 15.92
C LYS A 76 -3.58 28.71 15.91
N ASN A 77 -2.94 29.02 17.03
CA ASN A 77 -1.50 28.84 17.20
C ASN A 77 -1.18 27.37 17.50
N LYS A 78 -1.60 26.49 16.60
CA LYS A 78 -1.32 25.06 16.64
C LYS A 78 -1.07 24.58 15.22
N GLU A 79 -0.15 23.65 15.08
CA GLU A 79 0.11 23.02 13.80
C GLU A 79 -1.15 22.30 13.29
N VAL A 80 -1.36 22.39 11.97
CA VAL A 80 -2.46 21.72 11.28
C VAL A 80 -1.86 20.54 10.53
N PHE A 81 -2.27 19.33 10.91
CA PHE A 81 -1.77 18.08 10.31
C PHE A 81 -2.56 17.63 9.07
N ILE A 82 -3.54 18.42 8.62
CA ILE A 82 -4.37 18.10 7.46
C ILE A 82 -3.48 18.22 6.20
N GLY A 83 -3.27 17.09 5.52
CA GLY A 83 -2.43 17.00 4.33
C GLY A 83 -0.97 16.60 4.60
N ARG A 84 -0.61 16.29 5.85
CA ARG A 84 0.68 15.69 6.19
C ARG A 84 0.66 14.21 5.80
N ASN A 85 1.73 13.72 5.19
CA ASN A 85 1.85 12.37 4.64
C ASN A 85 2.97 11.56 5.29
N ASP A 86 3.40 11.97 6.49
CA ASP A 86 4.53 11.38 7.22
C ASP A 86 4.31 9.91 7.63
N ASP A 87 3.05 9.49 7.72
CA ASP A 87 2.63 8.12 8.04
C ASP A 87 2.62 7.18 6.83
N ILE A 88 2.72 7.73 5.61
CA ILE A 88 2.72 6.96 4.37
C ILE A 88 4.15 6.57 4.00
N GLU A 89 4.46 5.28 4.04
CA GLU A 89 5.78 4.81 3.64
C GLU A 89 6.07 5.18 2.18
N GLY A 90 7.21 5.85 1.95
CA GLY A 90 7.64 6.27 0.61
C GLY A 90 7.04 7.60 0.12
N SER A 91 6.27 8.30 0.95
CA SER A 91 5.75 9.63 0.63
C SER A 91 6.83 10.71 0.57
N HIS A 92 7.94 10.49 1.27
CA HIS A 92 9.09 11.38 1.28
C HIS A 92 10.17 10.93 0.30
N PRO A 93 10.88 11.88 -0.34
CA PRO A 93 12.01 11.56 -1.18
C PRO A 93 13.10 10.89 -0.34
N LYS A 94 13.44 9.64 -0.68
CA LYS A 94 14.60 8.95 -0.12
C LYS A 94 15.86 9.50 -0.82
N PRO A 95 16.96 9.78 -0.09
CA PRO A 95 18.18 10.26 -0.71
C PRO A 95 18.66 9.27 -1.78
N TYR A 96 18.90 9.77 -3.01
CA TYR A 96 19.42 9.02 -4.17
C TYR A 96 20.88 8.64 -3.96
N THR A 97 21.15 7.82 -2.96
CA THR A 97 22.46 7.19 -2.77
C THR A 97 22.31 5.75 -3.19
N PHE A 98 23.04 5.34 -4.22
CA PHE A 98 23.08 3.96 -4.67
C PHE A 98 23.75 3.12 -3.57
N LYS A 99 22.94 2.60 -2.65
CA LYS A 99 23.40 1.66 -1.62
C LYS A 99 23.41 0.28 -2.25
N SER A 100 24.59 -0.20 -2.61
CA SER A 100 24.77 -1.59 -3.06
C SER A 100 25.45 -2.39 -1.96
N ASN A 101 24.87 -3.52 -1.59
CA ASN A 101 25.52 -4.51 -0.73
C ASN A 101 26.43 -5.44 -1.54
N ARG A 102 26.96 -4.98 -2.68
CA ARG A 102 27.83 -5.79 -3.53
C ARG A 102 29.17 -5.96 -2.81
N VAL A 103 29.35 -7.11 -2.18
CA VAL A 103 30.62 -7.60 -1.64
C VAL A 103 31.30 -8.45 -2.71
N MET A 104 31.58 -7.86 -3.87
CA MET A 104 32.26 -8.55 -4.96
C MET A 104 33.40 -7.68 -5.44
N ASP A 105 34.60 -8.27 -5.51
CA ASP A 105 35.75 -7.62 -6.14
C ASP A 105 35.42 -7.33 -7.61
N SER A 106 35.55 -6.06 -8.00
CA SER A 106 35.32 -5.62 -9.37
C SER A 106 36.35 -6.17 -10.36
N MET A 107 37.57 -6.47 -9.89
CA MET A 107 38.63 -6.98 -10.75
C MET A 107 38.45 -8.48 -11.02
N ASN A 108 37.90 -9.23 -10.06
CA ASN A 108 37.65 -10.67 -10.17
C ASN A 108 36.33 -11.06 -9.47
N PRO A 109 35.17 -10.84 -10.12
CA PRO A 109 33.89 -11.19 -9.51
C PRO A 109 33.70 -12.71 -9.44
N VAL A 110 33.49 -13.24 -8.24
CA VAL A 110 33.12 -14.66 -8.01
C VAL A 110 31.61 -14.76 -7.86
N TYR A 111 30.92 -15.03 -8.96
CA TYR A 111 29.45 -15.15 -8.97
C TYR A 111 28.98 -16.41 -8.24
N VAL A 112 28.04 -16.26 -7.31
CA VAL A 112 27.31 -17.39 -6.71
C VAL A 112 26.22 -17.81 -7.69
N LEU A 113 26.41 -18.94 -8.36
CA LEU A 113 25.41 -19.52 -9.25
C LEU A 113 24.21 -20.03 -8.43
N PRO A 114 22.98 -19.87 -8.93
CA PRO A 114 21.82 -20.50 -8.30
C PRO A 114 22.01 -22.02 -8.30
N LYS A 115 22.04 -22.61 -7.10
CA LYS A 115 22.09 -24.06 -6.90
C LYS A 115 20.71 -24.54 -6.49
N ALA A 116 20.27 -25.65 -7.07
CA ALA A 116 19.12 -26.40 -6.59
C ALA A 116 19.64 -27.59 -5.79
N ASP A 117 19.08 -27.80 -4.60
CA ASP A 117 19.36 -29.03 -3.85
C ASP A 117 18.73 -30.20 -4.58
N VAL A 118 19.53 -31.22 -4.90
CA VAL A 118 19.05 -32.44 -5.54
C VAL A 118 18.16 -33.17 -4.54
N ARG A 119 16.84 -33.05 -4.71
CA ARG A 119 15.88 -33.82 -3.92
C ARG A 119 15.85 -35.26 -4.41
N PRO A 120 15.80 -36.26 -3.51
CA PRO A 120 15.53 -37.63 -3.93
C PRO A 120 14.18 -37.67 -4.66
N PRO A 121 14.05 -38.53 -5.69
CA PRO A 121 12.79 -38.66 -6.41
C PRO A 121 11.68 -39.06 -5.44
N THR A 122 10.65 -38.22 -5.31
CA THR A 122 9.47 -38.56 -4.53
C THR A 122 8.76 -39.71 -5.22
N PRO A 123 8.42 -40.81 -4.51
CA PRO A 123 7.68 -41.91 -5.12
C PRO A 123 6.33 -41.39 -5.65
N PRO A 124 5.84 -41.89 -6.80
CA PRO A 124 4.58 -41.45 -7.36
C PRO A 124 3.45 -41.77 -6.38
N LYS A 125 2.73 -40.73 -5.95
CA LYS A 125 1.48 -40.90 -5.20
C LYS A 125 0.36 -41.12 -6.21
N PHE A 126 -0.16 -42.34 -6.31
CA PHE A 126 -1.40 -42.60 -7.03
C PHE A 126 -2.54 -41.89 -6.28
N LEU A 127 -2.92 -40.68 -6.73
CA LEU A 127 -3.94 -39.87 -6.07
C LEU A 127 -5.36 -40.39 -6.30
N ARG A 128 -5.57 -41.17 -7.37
CA ARG A 128 -6.87 -41.71 -7.75
C ARG A 128 -6.67 -43.09 -8.36
N ASP A 129 -7.45 -44.04 -7.89
CA ASP A 129 -7.67 -45.27 -8.65
C ASP A 129 -8.67 -44.92 -9.76
N ALA A 130 -8.18 -44.71 -10.97
CA ALA A 130 -9.03 -44.40 -12.12
C ALA A 130 -9.93 -45.58 -12.53
N THR A 131 -9.70 -46.77 -11.96
CA THR A 131 -10.48 -47.98 -12.22
C THR A 131 -11.52 -48.28 -11.13
N ASP A 132 -11.52 -47.52 -10.03
CA ASP A 132 -12.55 -47.68 -9.00
C ASP A 132 -13.85 -46.98 -9.41
N ALA A 133 -14.85 -47.78 -9.77
CA ALA A 133 -16.21 -47.35 -10.07
C ALA A 133 -17.14 -47.60 -8.87
N SER A 134 -16.63 -47.45 -7.63
CA SER A 134 -17.41 -47.64 -6.39
C SER A 134 -18.50 -46.60 -6.17
N ASP A 135 -18.38 -45.44 -6.79
CA ASP A 135 -19.28 -44.30 -6.71
C ASP A 135 -20.41 -44.31 -7.75
N ILE A 136 -20.39 -45.26 -8.69
CA ILE A 136 -21.42 -45.39 -9.74
C ILE A 136 -22.33 -46.58 -9.42
N ASP A 137 -23.60 -46.29 -9.11
CA ASP A 137 -24.62 -47.31 -8.87
C ASP A 137 -24.78 -48.23 -10.10
N GLY A 138 -24.65 -49.53 -9.88
CA GLY A 138 -24.76 -50.55 -10.94
C GLY A 138 -23.51 -50.75 -11.80
N ALA A 139 -22.42 -49.99 -11.59
CA ALA A 139 -21.16 -50.21 -12.31
C ALA A 139 -20.40 -51.45 -11.81
N LYS A 140 -20.64 -51.86 -10.56
CA LYS A 140 -20.05 -53.09 -10.00
C LYS A 140 -20.88 -54.32 -10.37
N PRO A 141 -20.24 -55.44 -10.75
CA PRO A 141 -20.95 -56.69 -10.94
C PRO A 141 -21.60 -57.11 -9.62
N SER A 142 -22.82 -57.64 -9.70
CA SER A 142 -23.48 -58.19 -8.53
C SER A 142 -22.71 -59.40 -8.01
N VAL A 143 -22.75 -59.63 -6.69
CA VAL A 143 -22.07 -60.76 -6.06
C VAL A 143 -22.63 -62.07 -6.62
N TYR A 144 -21.77 -62.82 -7.32
CA TYR A 144 -22.14 -64.12 -7.88
C TYR A 144 -22.14 -65.19 -6.78
N TYR A 145 -23.31 -65.78 -6.53
CA TYR A 145 -23.45 -66.89 -5.62
C TYR A 145 -23.57 -68.20 -6.42
N LYS A 146 -22.45 -68.95 -6.55
CA LYS A 146 -22.36 -70.19 -7.35
C LYS A 146 -23.43 -71.23 -7.03
N TRP A 147 -23.80 -71.35 -5.75
CA TRP A 147 -24.72 -72.37 -5.25
C TRP A 147 -26.03 -71.80 -4.74
N LYS A 148 -26.37 -70.55 -5.08
CA LYS A 148 -27.66 -69.99 -4.67
C LYS A 148 -28.76 -70.70 -5.47
N PRO A 149 -29.69 -71.41 -4.81
CA PRO A 149 -30.80 -72.04 -5.50
C PRO A 149 -31.66 -70.94 -6.16
N ARG A 150 -32.23 -71.25 -7.33
CA ARG A 150 -33.27 -70.40 -7.90
C ARG A 150 -34.49 -70.48 -6.99
N ASP A 151 -35.13 -69.35 -6.76
CA ASP A 151 -36.39 -69.29 -6.02
C ASP A 151 -37.55 -69.71 -6.93
N SER A 152 -37.63 -71.01 -7.25
CA SER A 152 -38.56 -71.57 -8.23
C SER A 152 -39.94 -71.92 -7.67
N PHE A 153 -40.09 -71.94 -6.34
CA PHE A 153 -41.33 -72.32 -5.65
C PHE A 153 -41.98 -71.13 -4.92
N ASN A 154 -41.52 -69.92 -5.20
CA ASN A 154 -42.18 -68.75 -4.69
C ASN A 154 -43.53 -68.59 -5.38
N THR A 155 -44.59 -68.41 -4.60
CA THR A 155 -45.95 -68.17 -5.08
C THR A 155 -46.35 -66.70 -4.97
N THR A 156 -45.40 -65.80 -4.64
CA THR A 156 -45.67 -64.35 -4.52
C THR A 156 -45.80 -63.62 -5.85
N ASP A 157 -45.21 -64.16 -6.91
CA ASP A 157 -45.20 -63.60 -8.26
C ASP A 157 -46.45 -64.00 -9.07
N ILE A 158 -47.20 -65.02 -8.64
CA ILE A 158 -48.44 -65.48 -9.26
C ILE A 158 -49.64 -65.02 -8.41
N GLU A 159 -50.46 -64.13 -8.97
CA GLU A 159 -51.71 -63.71 -8.33
C GLU A 159 -52.63 -64.93 -8.13
N GLY A 160 -53.10 -65.16 -6.90
CA GLY A 160 -54.01 -66.27 -6.58
C GLY A 160 -53.34 -67.53 -6.03
N ALA A 161 -52.02 -67.67 -6.13
CA ALA A 161 -51.30 -68.86 -5.69
C ALA A 161 -51.01 -68.90 -4.18
N GLN A 162 -51.28 -67.81 -3.45
CA GLN A 162 -51.05 -67.71 -2.01
C GLN A 162 -52.17 -68.34 -1.19
N ALA A 163 -51.81 -69.05 -0.10
CA ALA A 163 -52.78 -69.57 0.85
C ALA A 163 -53.56 -68.41 1.51
N GLY A 164 -54.89 -68.49 1.48
CA GLY A 164 -55.76 -67.42 1.98
C GLY A 164 -55.92 -66.23 1.02
N TRP A 165 -55.44 -66.33 -0.22
CA TRP A 165 -55.68 -65.31 -1.23
C TRP A 165 -57.19 -65.13 -1.46
N LYS A 166 -57.63 -63.87 -1.38
CA LYS A 166 -58.98 -63.45 -1.74
C LYS A 166 -58.85 -62.42 -2.86
N PRO A 167 -59.75 -62.38 -3.85
CA PRO A 167 -59.78 -61.28 -4.80
C PRO A 167 -60.06 -59.96 -4.06
N ALA A 168 -59.56 -58.83 -4.58
CA ALA A 168 -59.58 -57.53 -3.88
C ALA A 168 -60.95 -57.16 -3.28
N HIS A 169 -62.04 -57.46 -4.00
CA HIS A 169 -63.42 -57.20 -3.54
C HIS A 169 -63.87 -58.03 -2.32
N ARG A 170 -63.14 -59.09 -1.95
CA ARG A 170 -63.39 -59.96 -0.78
C ARG A 170 -62.32 -59.83 0.31
N ARG A 171 -61.36 -58.91 0.15
CA ARG A 171 -60.29 -58.64 1.15
C ARG A 171 -60.75 -57.77 2.33
N GLY A 172 -62.03 -57.37 2.38
CA GLY A 172 -62.60 -56.53 3.43
C GLY A 172 -63.15 -57.33 4.63
N GLY A 173 -62.78 -56.88 5.83
CA GLY A 173 -63.17 -57.47 7.12
C GLY A 173 -64.67 -57.45 7.36
N GLY A 174 -65.33 -58.58 7.06
CA GLY A 174 -66.59 -58.91 7.71
C GLY A 174 -66.38 -59.06 9.22
N PRO A 175 -67.46 -58.99 10.03
CA PRO A 175 -67.40 -59.33 11.44
C PRO A 175 -66.71 -60.68 11.61
N ARG A 176 -65.97 -60.85 12.71
CA ARG A 176 -65.50 -62.19 13.09
C ARG A 176 -66.74 -63.11 13.14
N PRO A 177 -66.70 -64.31 12.54
CA PRO A 177 -67.79 -65.28 12.70
C PRO A 177 -68.06 -65.46 14.20
N ASP A 178 -69.33 -65.42 14.60
CA ASP A 178 -69.71 -65.70 15.98
C ASP A 178 -69.44 -67.19 16.23
N PRO A 179 -68.58 -67.56 17.20
CA PRO A 179 -68.32 -68.97 17.51
C PRO A 179 -69.55 -69.74 18.00
N MET A 180 -70.67 -69.06 18.29
CA MET A 180 -71.94 -69.67 18.68
C MET A 180 -72.99 -69.69 17.55
N ASP A 181 -72.67 -69.18 16.35
CA ASP A 181 -73.56 -69.24 15.19
C ASP A 181 -73.49 -70.63 14.52
N VAL A 182 -74.57 -71.39 14.65
CA VAL A 182 -74.75 -72.74 14.07
C VAL A 182 -75.76 -72.77 12.93
N SER A 183 -76.15 -71.60 12.40
CA SER A 183 -77.14 -71.49 11.32
C SER A 183 -76.72 -72.22 10.03
N GLU A 184 -75.42 -72.51 9.87
CA GLU A 184 -74.87 -73.25 8.74
C GLU A 184 -75.14 -74.78 8.80
N ILE A 185 -75.56 -75.33 9.95
CA ILE A 185 -75.78 -76.77 10.14
C ILE A 185 -77.20 -77.21 9.74
N THR A 186 -78.18 -76.30 9.74
CA THR A 186 -79.59 -76.61 9.43
C THR A 186 -79.96 -76.38 7.96
N ARG A 187 -78.98 -76.28 7.06
CA ARG A 187 -79.20 -76.03 5.63
C ARG A 187 -78.79 -77.19 4.74
#